data_AF-A0A8H5P913-F1
#
_entry.id   AF-A0A8H5P913-F1
#
_cell.length_a   1.000
_cell.length_b   1.000
_cell.length_c   1.000
_cell.angle_alpha   90.00
_cell.angle_beta   90.00
_cell.angle_gamma   90.00
#
_symmetry.space_group_name_H-M   'P 1'
#
loop_
_entity.id
_entity.type
_entity.pdbx_description
1 polymer ?
#
loop_
_entity_poly.entity_id
_entity_poly.type
_entity_poly.pdbx_seq_one_letter_code
_entity_poly.pdbx_strand_id
1 'polypeptide(L)'
;MSSNELPQHPKRKHSEDGTEDDIVEALRQWKKRELSPESSEQAETLLAAATKSQAKSKSAALADKIQDLEAQLQQAKAELEESQEAEQKAQADISDFSFMLKYGDWFSHLLKGIRFHEPEICKDDAEIFRDQYKAAYQDHADAVKEAAVAQAQADGVAYHGYSEEQRVILMAEKASIQKRANKTAKWDCLNGARHTTSARDMIKAERKAVVDWHESGGSEHTAPGTPFLDRIQRLCDKAGVTRVQCLEWINHYAERNEACHNPPPQVHTFWMKNAAGEDLQVDNPKNAYRVIDWASMKAAVDNFKAEVENKYTDGSLSEERRTCIMGLADHYWKSYSIGTDEAGNPVPTDFAKREAEDFANGRAEANPDPPHDYLKKYHVGKWDDLL
;
A
#
# COMPACT_ATOMS: atom_id res chain seq x y z
N MET A 1 -31.19 67.10 -18.27
CA MET A 1 -32.03 65.88 -18.32
C MET A 1 -32.02 65.27 -16.92
N SER A 2 -32.55 65.94 -15.90
CA SER A 2 -33.91 65.76 -15.35
C SER A 2 -34.81 64.77 -16.09
N SER A 3 -35.11 63.65 -15.41
CA SER A 3 -36.38 62.92 -15.48
C SER A 3 -36.65 62.29 -14.12
N ASN A 4 -37.77 62.71 -13.53
CA ASN A 4 -38.38 62.18 -12.32
C ASN A 4 -38.76 60.71 -12.51
N GLU A 5 -38.34 59.84 -11.58
CA GLU A 5 -39.04 58.59 -11.32
C GLU A 5 -39.56 58.60 -9.88
N LEU A 6 -40.87 58.38 -9.77
CA LEU A 6 -41.67 58.38 -8.56
C LEU A 6 -41.22 57.29 -7.57
N PRO A 7 -41.40 57.46 -6.25
CA PRO A 7 -41.15 56.40 -5.29
C PRO A 7 -42.15 55.25 -5.51
N GLN A 8 -41.64 54.06 -5.81
CA GLN A 8 -42.43 52.84 -5.85
C GLN A 8 -42.96 52.54 -4.44
N HIS A 9 -44.28 52.41 -4.33
CA HIS A 9 -44.96 51.92 -3.14
C HIS A 9 -44.41 50.55 -2.73
N PRO A 10 -44.11 50.32 -1.44
CA PRO A 10 -43.81 48.97 -0.98
C PRO A 10 -45.07 48.11 -1.08
N LYS A 11 -44.99 47.04 -1.89
CA LYS A 11 -45.97 45.95 -1.89
C LYS A 11 -46.08 45.42 -0.46
N ARG A 12 -47.21 45.69 0.20
CA ARG A 12 -47.55 45.07 1.49
C ARG A 12 -47.57 43.56 1.30
N LYS A 13 -46.65 42.86 1.97
CA LYS A 13 -46.81 41.44 2.29
C LYS A 13 -48.10 41.32 3.10
N HIS A 14 -49.14 40.74 2.54
CA HIS A 14 -50.24 40.22 3.34
C HIS A 14 -49.68 39.01 4.08
N SER A 15 -49.32 39.18 5.35
CA SER A 15 -49.12 38.06 6.26
C SER A 15 -50.50 37.49 6.61
N GLU A 16 -50.82 36.31 6.10
CA GLU A 16 -52.06 35.60 6.43
C GLU A 16 -52.13 35.19 7.92
N ASP A 17 -51.03 35.27 8.67
CA ASP A 17 -51.02 35.07 10.13
C ASP A 17 -51.67 36.20 10.95
N GLY A 18 -51.92 37.36 10.33
CA GLY A 18 -52.56 38.50 11.03
C GLY A 18 -54.09 38.46 11.00
N THR A 19 -54.71 37.77 10.04
CA THR A 19 -56.13 37.97 9.73
C THR A 19 -57.07 37.23 10.69
N GLU A 20 -56.75 36.01 11.14
CA GLU A 20 -57.62 35.27 12.07
C GLU A 20 -57.61 35.86 13.49
N ASP A 21 -56.44 36.24 14.01
CA ASP A 21 -56.30 36.90 15.32
C ASP A 21 -56.98 38.29 15.31
N ASP A 22 -56.86 39.03 14.19
CA ASP A 22 -57.56 40.30 13.98
C ASP A 22 -59.09 40.12 13.87
N ILE A 23 -59.58 39.04 13.25
CA ILE A 23 -61.03 38.73 13.16
C ILE A 23 -61.60 38.37 14.54
N VAL A 24 -60.90 37.56 15.32
CA VAL A 24 -61.33 37.20 16.69
C VAL A 24 -61.35 38.45 17.58
N GLU A 25 -60.35 39.33 17.47
CA GLU A 25 -60.31 40.58 18.23
C GLU A 25 -61.37 41.58 17.75
N ALA A 26 -61.64 41.68 16.44
CA ALA A 26 -62.73 42.49 15.89
C ALA A 26 -64.12 42.01 16.35
N LEU A 27 -64.34 40.69 16.41
CA LEU A 27 -65.58 40.11 16.93
C LEU A 27 -65.74 40.33 18.46
N ARG A 28 -64.63 40.30 19.23
CA ARG A 28 -64.62 40.68 20.65
C ARG A 28 -65.00 42.14 20.85
N GLN A 29 -64.49 43.03 20.00
CA GLN A 29 -64.84 44.45 20.02
C GLN A 29 -66.28 44.71 19.57
N TRP A 30 -66.78 43.94 18.60
CA TRP A 30 -68.17 44.02 18.15
C TRP A 30 -69.15 43.63 19.25
N LYS A 31 -68.87 42.55 20.00
CA LYS A 31 -69.66 42.14 21.18
C LYS A 31 -69.71 43.19 22.29
N LYS A 32 -68.67 44.03 22.44
CA LYS A 32 -68.63 45.10 23.46
C LYS A 32 -69.53 46.31 23.15
N ARG A 33 -70.07 46.41 21.93
CA ARG A 33 -71.03 47.47 21.56
C ARG A 33 -72.43 47.02 21.97
N GLU A 34 -73.31 47.94 22.39
CA GLU A 34 -74.71 47.62 22.75
C GLU A 34 -75.46 47.08 21.52
N LEU A 35 -75.51 45.75 21.38
CA LEU A 35 -76.18 45.04 20.30
C LEU A 35 -77.58 44.60 20.74
N SER A 36 -78.49 44.45 19.78
CA SER A 36 -79.79 43.81 20.04
C SER A 36 -79.58 42.36 20.52
N PRO A 37 -80.53 41.76 21.26
CA PRO A 37 -80.38 40.41 21.79
C PRO A 37 -80.02 39.36 20.72
N GLU A 38 -80.65 39.48 19.55
CA GLU A 38 -80.46 38.57 18.41
C GLU A 38 -79.09 38.76 17.72
N SER A 39 -78.62 40.01 17.61
CA SER A 39 -77.28 40.30 17.09
C SER A 39 -76.17 39.93 18.08
N SER A 40 -76.45 39.97 19.39
CA SER A 40 -75.54 39.53 20.44
C SER A 40 -75.31 38.01 20.39
N GLU A 41 -76.39 37.22 20.23
CA GLU A 41 -76.34 35.76 20.11
C GLU A 41 -75.60 35.30 18.84
N GLN A 42 -75.80 36.01 17.72
CA GLN A 42 -75.05 35.79 16.48
C GLN A 42 -73.55 36.12 16.64
N ALA A 43 -73.22 37.22 17.33
CA ALA A 43 -71.84 37.58 17.63
C ALA A 43 -71.15 36.54 18.52
N GLU A 44 -71.84 35.98 19.52
CA GLU A 44 -71.31 34.89 20.35
C GLU A 44 -71.04 33.61 19.55
N THR A 45 -71.96 33.25 18.67
CA THR A 45 -71.83 32.05 17.83
C THR A 45 -70.65 32.17 16.86
N LEU A 46 -70.49 33.34 16.23
CA LEU A 46 -69.36 33.62 15.33
C LEU A 46 -68.03 33.68 16.07
N LEU A 47 -68.00 34.28 17.26
CA LEU A 47 -66.80 34.32 18.11
C LEU A 47 -66.38 32.90 18.54
N ALA A 48 -67.34 32.06 18.95
CA ALA A 48 -67.08 30.67 19.32
C ALA A 48 -66.57 29.84 18.13
N ALA A 49 -67.15 30.03 16.94
CA ALA A 49 -66.70 29.38 15.71
C ALA A 49 -65.29 29.83 15.29
N ALA A 50 -65.00 31.13 15.31
CA ALA A 50 -63.69 31.69 14.98
C ALA A 50 -62.60 31.23 15.96
N THR A 51 -62.89 31.25 17.26
CA THR A 51 -61.94 30.77 18.30
C THR A 51 -61.66 29.28 18.14
N LYS A 52 -62.67 28.48 17.77
CA LYS A 52 -62.52 27.04 17.50
C LYS A 52 -61.73 26.75 16.22
N SER A 53 -61.88 27.57 15.18
CA SER A 53 -61.09 27.49 13.95
C SER A 53 -59.62 27.79 14.23
N GLN A 54 -59.34 28.89 14.94
CA GLN A 54 -58.01 29.31 15.35
C GLN A 54 -57.32 28.29 16.26
N ALA A 55 -58.05 27.67 17.18
CA ALA A 55 -57.52 26.59 18.01
C ALA A 55 -57.16 25.34 17.17
N LYS A 56 -57.95 25.03 16.14
CA LYS A 56 -57.65 23.93 15.20
C LYS A 56 -56.45 24.23 14.31
N SER A 57 -56.33 25.45 13.77
CA SER A 57 -55.18 25.84 12.94
C SER A 57 -53.89 25.82 13.74
N LYS A 58 -53.88 26.39 14.96
CA LYS A 58 -52.75 26.31 15.90
C LYS A 58 -52.42 24.87 16.31
N SER A 59 -53.42 24.02 16.52
CA SER A 59 -53.22 22.60 16.83
C SER A 59 -52.62 21.83 15.65
N ALA A 60 -53.02 22.13 14.42
CA ALA A 60 -52.46 21.49 13.21
C ALA A 60 -51.02 21.93 12.99
N ALA A 61 -50.72 23.22 13.08
CA ALA A 61 -49.35 23.75 12.97
C ALA A 61 -48.41 23.20 14.06
N LEU A 62 -48.92 22.99 15.28
CA LEU A 62 -48.16 22.32 16.35
C LEU A 62 -47.91 20.84 16.03
N ALA A 63 -48.89 20.12 15.47
CA ALA A 63 -48.73 18.73 15.07
C ALA A 63 -47.68 18.56 13.97
N ASP A 64 -47.69 19.41 12.94
CA ASP A 64 -46.68 19.41 11.88
C ASP A 64 -45.28 19.70 12.43
N LYS A 65 -45.18 20.65 13.38
CA LYS A 65 -43.90 20.97 14.03
C LYS A 65 -43.41 19.85 14.95
N ILE A 66 -44.31 19.12 15.63
CA ILE A 66 -43.95 17.93 16.40
C ILE A 66 -43.41 16.85 15.45
N GLN A 67 -44.08 16.62 14.32
CA GLN A 67 -43.64 15.64 13.34
C GLN A 67 -42.27 15.99 12.73
N ASP A 68 -42.01 17.26 12.41
CA ASP A 68 -40.71 17.74 11.94
C ASP A 68 -39.62 17.57 13.00
N LEU A 69 -39.90 17.92 14.26
CA LEU A 69 -38.96 17.70 15.38
C LEU A 69 -38.72 16.21 15.66
N GLU A 70 -39.73 15.36 15.51
CA GLU A 70 -39.57 13.90 15.62
C GLU A 70 -38.67 13.36 14.49
N ALA A 71 -38.85 13.83 13.26
CA ALA A 71 -38.00 13.47 12.14
C ALA A 71 -36.54 13.92 12.37
N GLN A 72 -36.33 15.16 12.81
CA GLN A 72 -35.00 15.68 13.16
C GLN A 72 -34.36 14.89 14.30
N LEU A 73 -35.14 14.50 15.32
CA LEU A 73 -34.66 13.68 16.43
C LEU A 73 -34.24 12.29 15.97
N GLN A 74 -35.00 11.65 15.07
CA GLN A 74 -34.63 10.34 14.52
C GLN A 74 -33.37 10.43 13.64
N GLN A 75 -33.26 11.48 12.82
CA GLN A 75 -32.05 11.74 12.05
C GLN A 75 -30.83 11.94 12.94
N ALA A 76 -30.92 12.81 13.96
CA ALA A 76 -29.83 13.07 14.89
C ALA A 76 -29.42 11.81 15.70
N LYS A 77 -30.38 10.91 15.99
CA LYS A 77 -30.07 9.62 16.63
C LYS A 77 -29.28 8.70 15.71
N ALA A 78 -29.66 8.61 14.43
CA ALA A 78 -28.93 7.81 13.45
C ALA A 78 -27.51 8.35 13.24
N GLU A 79 -27.34 9.67 13.12
CA GLU A 79 -26.03 10.33 13.02
C GLU A 79 -25.16 10.10 14.28
N LEU A 80 -25.77 10.10 15.47
CA LEU A 80 -25.07 9.79 16.71
C LEU A 80 -24.60 8.33 16.77
N GLU A 81 -25.46 7.39 16.36
CA GLU A 81 -25.12 5.96 16.33
C GLU A 81 -23.96 5.70 15.36
N GLU A 82 -24.01 6.27 14.14
CA GLU A 82 -22.92 6.18 13.16
C GLU A 82 -21.62 6.79 13.71
N SER A 83 -21.70 7.96 14.37
CA SER A 83 -20.54 8.57 15.00
C SER A 83 -19.96 7.73 16.13
N GLN A 84 -20.80 7.05 16.93
CA GLN A 84 -20.36 6.18 18.01
C GLN A 84 -19.69 4.91 17.49
N GLU A 85 -20.23 4.30 16.42
CA GLU A 85 -19.59 3.17 15.75
C GLU A 85 -18.23 3.56 15.15
N ALA A 86 -18.14 4.72 14.51
CA ALA A 86 -16.89 5.24 13.97
C ALA A 86 -15.86 5.51 15.07
N GLU A 87 -16.27 6.08 16.20
CA GLU A 87 -15.41 6.31 17.36
C GLU A 87 -14.90 5.00 17.97
N GLN A 88 -15.77 4.00 18.15
CA GLN A 88 -15.39 2.69 18.66
C GLN A 88 -14.38 2.00 17.74
N LYS A 89 -14.60 2.07 16.42
CA LYS A 89 -13.67 1.54 15.42
C LYS A 89 -12.32 2.26 15.49
N ALA A 90 -12.30 3.58 15.51
CA ALA A 90 -11.07 4.36 15.62
C ALA A 90 -10.30 4.05 16.92
N GLN A 91 -11.02 3.85 18.03
CA GLN A 91 -10.42 3.47 19.31
C GLN A 91 -9.81 2.06 19.26
N ALA A 92 -10.48 1.12 18.59
CA ALA A 92 -9.94 -0.21 18.34
C ALA A 92 -8.68 -0.16 17.47
N ASP A 93 -8.70 0.61 16.38
CA ASP A 93 -7.56 0.81 15.48
C ASP A 93 -6.37 1.43 16.24
N ILE A 94 -6.59 2.48 17.05
CA ILE A 94 -5.53 3.10 17.88
C ILE A 94 -4.94 2.09 18.86
N SER A 95 -5.78 1.27 19.50
CA SER A 95 -5.33 0.22 20.41
C SER A 95 -4.48 -0.81 19.68
N ASP A 96 -4.91 -1.23 18.50
CA ASP A 96 -4.19 -2.18 17.67
C ASP A 96 -2.84 -1.61 17.21
N PHE A 97 -2.78 -0.37 16.70
CA PHE A 97 -1.53 0.33 16.39
C PHE A 97 -0.59 0.44 17.59
N SER A 98 -1.12 0.76 18.78
CA SER A 98 -0.32 0.80 20.01
C SER A 98 0.26 -0.57 20.35
N PHE A 99 -0.51 -1.64 20.09
CA PHE A 99 -0.06 -3.00 20.28
C PHE A 99 0.99 -3.38 19.22
N MET A 100 0.75 -3.10 17.93
CA MET A 100 1.67 -3.30 16.80
C MET A 100 3.05 -2.73 17.06
N LEU A 101 3.11 -1.49 17.54
CA LEU A 101 4.36 -0.83 17.85
C LEU A 101 5.13 -1.52 19.00
N LYS A 102 4.43 -2.17 19.95
CA LYS A 102 5.06 -2.88 21.07
C LYS A 102 5.55 -4.27 20.68
N TYR A 103 4.76 -5.05 19.93
CA TYR A 103 5.11 -6.44 19.60
C TYR A 103 5.96 -6.56 18.32
N GLY A 104 5.96 -5.56 17.43
CA GLY A 104 6.71 -5.62 16.16
C GLY A 104 8.20 -5.89 16.37
N ASP A 105 8.79 -5.29 17.40
CA ASP A 105 10.19 -5.53 17.77
C ASP A 105 10.44 -6.95 18.28
N TRP A 106 9.43 -7.60 18.86
CA TRP A 106 9.51 -8.99 19.31
C TRP A 106 9.55 -9.94 18.12
N PHE A 107 8.67 -9.74 17.13
CA PHE A 107 8.74 -10.52 15.89
C PHE A 107 10.06 -10.28 15.15
N SER A 108 10.53 -9.02 15.08
CA SER A 108 11.86 -8.71 14.53
C SER A 108 12.97 -9.50 15.24
N HIS A 109 12.92 -9.57 16.58
CA HIS A 109 13.89 -10.31 17.38
C HIS A 109 13.83 -11.82 17.13
N LEU A 110 12.63 -12.41 17.11
CA LEU A 110 12.41 -13.83 16.84
C LEU A 110 12.90 -14.21 15.44
N LEU A 111 12.54 -13.42 14.43
CA LEU A 111 12.98 -13.64 13.04
C LEU A 111 14.51 -13.53 12.90
N LYS A 112 15.16 -12.60 13.63
CA LYS A 112 16.63 -12.54 13.70
C LYS A 112 17.23 -13.79 14.34
N GLY A 113 16.58 -14.35 15.37
CA GLY A 113 16.96 -15.61 15.99
C GLY A 113 16.91 -16.78 15.01
N ILE A 114 15.83 -16.89 14.24
CA ILE A 114 15.68 -17.90 13.18
C ILE A 114 16.75 -17.70 12.08
N ARG A 115 16.93 -16.46 11.62
CA ARG A 115 17.89 -16.09 10.57
C ARG A 115 19.34 -16.45 10.92
N PHE A 116 19.68 -16.56 12.20
CA PHE A 116 21.03 -16.96 12.64
C PHE A 116 21.53 -18.25 11.95
N HIS A 117 20.61 -19.14 11.56
CA HIS A 117 20.91 -20.40 10.90
C HIS A 117 21.10 -20.30 9.37
N GLU A 118 20.79 -19.17 8.76
CA GLU A 118 20.84 -18.96 7.30
C GLU A 118 22.24 -19.12 6.70
N PRO A 119 23.33 -18.60 7.30
CA PRO A 119 24.68 -18.78 6.76
C PRO A 119 25.11 -20.24 6.68
N GLU A 120 24.62 -21.10 7.57
CA GLU A 120 24.89 -22.54 7.54
C GLU A 120 24.14 -23.19 6.38
N ILE A 121 22.84 -22.89 6.22
CA ILE A 121 22.04 -23.35 5.09
C ILE A 121 22.66 -22.91 3.75
N CYS A 122 23.13 -21.68 3.64
CA CYS A 122 23.82 -21.20 2.43
C CYS A 122 25.09 -22.00 2.12
N LYS A 123 25.79 -22.54 3.13
CA LYS A 123 26.95 -23.43 2.89
C LYS A 123 26.49 -24.79 2.36
N ASP A 124 25.47 -25.39 2.98
CA ASP A 124 24.88 -26.64 2.51
C ASP A 124 24.42 -26.51 1.05
N ASP A 125 23.80 -25.39 0.72
CA ASP A 125 23.26 -25.12 -0.61
C ASP A 125 24.37 -24.92 -1.64
N ALA A 126 25.48 -24.27 -1.23
CA ALA A 126 26.66 -24.14 -2.07
C ALA A 126 27.27 -25.51 -2.41
N GLU A 127 27.19 -26.50 -1.52
CA GLU A 127 27.64 -27.86 -1.83
C GLU A 127 26.74 -28.53 -2.87
N ILE A 128 25.42 -28.39 -2.73
CA ILE A 128 24.44 -28.89 -3.71
C ILE A 128 24.70 -28.27 -5.09
N PHE A 129 24.83 -26.94 -5.19
CA PHE A 129 25.09 -26.27 -6.46
C PHE A 129 26.46 -26.62 -7.03
N ARG A 130 27.48 -26.79 -6.18
CA ARG A 130 28.81 -27.19 -6.62
C ARG A 130 28.75 -28.54 -7.33
N ASP A 131 28.00 -29.49 -6.79
CA ASP A 131 27.91 -30.83 -7.38
C ASP A 131 27.07 -30.82 -8.67
N GLN A 132 26.02 -30.00 -8.75
CA GLN A 132 25.29 -29.75 -10.00
C GLN A 132 26.18 -29.11 -11.08
N TYR A 133 26.96 -28.08 -10.73
CA TYR A 133 27.87 -27.42 -11.67
C TYR A 133 29.04 -28.32 -12.09
N LYS A 134 29.49 -29.23 -11.22
CA LYS A 134 30.48 -30.27 -11.60
C LYS A 134 29.89 -31.24 -12.61
N ALA A 135 28.66 -31.72 -12.40
CA ALA A 135 28.00 -32.61 -13.34
C ALA A 135 27.81 -31.94 -14.70
N ALA A 136 27.27 -30.71 -14.74
CA ALA A 136 27.11 -29.96 -15.97
C ALA A 136 28.45 -29.68 -16.69
N TYR A 137 29.53 -29.43 -15.93
CA TYR A 137 30.88 -29.30 -16.49
C TYR A 137 31.38 -30.62 -17.10
N GLN A 138 31.13 -31.76 -16.46
CA GLN A 138 31.50 -33.08 -17.00
C GLN A 138 30.75 -33.37 -18.29
N ASP A 139 29.44 -33.15 -18.32
CA ASP A 139 28.62 -33.32 -19.53
C ASP A 139 29.13 -32.42 -20.68
N HIS A 140 29.45 -31.16 -20.39
CA HIS A 140 30.02 -30.24 -21.38
C HIS A 140 31.40 -30.71 -21.86
N ALA A 141 32.28 -31.13 -20.96
CA ALA A 141 33.61 -31.62 -21.30
C ALA A 141 33.54 -32.87 -22.19
N ASP A 142 32.63 -33.79 -21.89
CA ASP A 142 32.40 -35.00 -22.68
C ASP A 142 31.82 -34.63 -24.07
N ALA A 143 30.86 -33.72 -24.16
CA ALA A 143 30.33 -33.24 -25.44
C ALA A 143 31.42 -32.54 -26.29
N VAL A 144 32.27 -31.71 -25.69
CA VAL A 144 33.41 -31.06 -26.38
C VAL A 144 34.40 -32.11 -26.89
N LYS A 145 34.64 -33.16 -26.09
CA LYS A 145 35.51 -34.27 -26.49
C LYS A 145 34.92 -35.05 -27.66
N GLU A 146 33.64 -35.40 -27.61
CA GLU A 146 32.94 -36.11 -28.68
C GLU A 146 32.98 -35.30 -29.98
N ALA A 147 32.71 -33.99 -29.91
CA ALA A 147 32.81 -33.10 -31.06
C ALA A 147 34.23 -33.02 -31.63
N ALA A 148 35.26 -32.94 -30.77
CA ALA A 148 36.66 -32.90 -31.21
C ALA A 148 37.12 -34.23 -31.83
N VAL A 149 36.63 -35.38 -31.32
CA VAL A 149 36.88 -36.69 -31.91
C VAL A 149 36.19 -36.81 -33.28
N ALA A 150 34.94 -36.38 -33.38
CA ALA A 150 34.20 -36.39 -34.65
C ALA A 150 34.87 -35.50 -35.71
N GLN A 151 35.36 -34.32 -35.32
CA GLN A 151 36.09 -33.43 -36.21
C GLN A 151 37.41 -34.05 -36.69
N ALA A 152 38.20 -34.64 -35.78
CA ALA A 152 39.44 -35.32 -36.16
C ALA A 152 39.20 -36.48 -37.14
N GLN A 153 38.12 -37.25 -36.93
CA GLN A 153 37.68 -38.30 -37.87
C GLN A 153 37.29 -37.74 -39.23
N ALA A 154 36.53 -36.63 -39.27
CA ALA A 154 36.14 -35.96 -40.51
C ALA A 154 37.35 -35.43 -41.29
N ASP A 155 38.36 -34.94 -40.58
CA ASP A 155 39.62 -34.43 -41.16
C ASP A 155 40.62 -35.55 -41.52
N GLY A 156 40.30 -36.81 -41.22
CA GLY A 156 41.17 -37.96 -41.48
C GLY A 156 42.45 -37.99 -40.64
N VAL A 157 42.47 -37.28 -39.50
CA VAL A 157 43.62 -37.18 -38.59
C VAL A 157 43.36 -37.90 -37.27
N ALA A 158 44.43 -38.32 -36.59
CA ALA A 158 44.31 -38.90 -35.26
C ALA A 158 43.92 -37.82 -34.23
N TYR A 159 43.02 -38.16 -33.31
CA TYR A 159 42.67 -37.27 -32.21
C TYR A 159 43.84 -37.17 -31.21
N HIS A 160 44.31 -35.95 -30.95
CA HIS A 160 45.45 -35.67 -30.07
C HIS A 160 45.07 -34.95 -28.76
N GLY A 161 43.78 -34.85 -28.45
CA GLY A 161 43.28 -34.13 -27.27
C GLY A 161 42.57 -32.83 -27.63
N TYR A 162 42.21 -32.05 -26.60
CA TYR A 162 41.61 -30.74 -26.75
C TYR A 162 42.57 -29.73 -27.39
N SER A 163 42.04 -28.82 -28.21
CA SER A 163 42.78 -27.64 -28.67
C SER A 163 43.15 -26.73 -27.49
N GLU A 164 44.14 -25.85 -27.67
CA GLU A 164 44.55 -24.93 -26.61
C GLU A 164 43.39 -24.04 -26.14
N GLU A 165 42.58 -23.52 -27.08
CA GLU A 165 41.39 -22.73 -26.78
C GLU A 165 40.37 -23.52 -25.94
N GLN A 166 40.11 -24.78 -26.31
CA GLN A 166 39.21 -25.66 -25.55
C GLN A 166 39.73 -25.93 -24.13
N ARG A 167 41.04 -26.14 -23.97
CA ARG A 167 41.66 -26.35 -22.64
C ARG A 167 41.52 -25.10 -21.76
N VAL A 168 41.77 -23.92 -22.32
CA VAL A 168 41.64 -22.65 -21.59
C VAL A 168 40.19 -22.45 -21.10
N ILE A 169 39.20 -22.68 -21.97
CA ILE A 169 37.77 -22.56 -21.61
C ILE A 169 37.41 -23.56 -20.50
N LEU A 170 37.70 -24.86 -20.70
CA LEU A 170 37.36 -25.90 -19.73
C LEU A 170 38.09 -25.71 -18.39
N MET A 171 39.33 -25.21 -18.38
CA MET A 171 40.03 -24.89 -17.13
C MET A 171 39.38 -23.71 -16.40
N ALA A 172 39.03 -22.64 -17.13
CA ALA A 172 38.36 -21.48 -16.56
C ALA A 172 36.99 -21.84 -15.97
N GLU A 173 36.19 -22.64 -16.71
CA GLU A 173 34.91 -23.15 -16.23
C GLU A 173 35.08 -23.96 -14.96
N LYS A 174 35.98 -24.94 -14.95
CA LYS A 174 36.27 -25.78 -13.78
C LYS A 174 36.70 -24.97 -12.57
N ALA A 175 37.59 -24.00 -12.76
CA ALA A 175 38.05 -23.11 -11.69
C ALA A 175 36.92 -22.21 -11.15
N SER A 176 35.92 -21.88 -11.97
CA SER A 176 34.79 -21.03 -11.60
C SER A 176 33.71 -21.74 -10.78
N ILE A 177 33.67 -23.08 -10.79
CA ILE A 177 32.57 -23.88 -10.19
C ILE A 177 32.28 -23.48 -8.74
N GLN A 178 33.29 -23.46 -7.88
CA GLN A 178 33.09 -23.14 -6.46
C GLN A 178 32.60 -21.70 -6.27
N LYS A 179 33.17 -20.75 -7.03
CA LYS A 179 32.78 -19.34 -6.98
C LYS A 179 31.32 -19.16 -7.41
N ARG A 180 30.90 -19.85 -8.48
CA ARG A 180 29.52 -19.85 -8.96
C ARG A 180 28.57 -20.46 -7.94
N ALA A 181 28.92 -21.63 -7.39
CA ALA A 181 28.11 -22.30 -6.37
C ALA A 181 27.88 -21.42 -5.14
N ASN A 182 28.96 -20.83 -4.60
CA ASN A 182 28.88 -19.90 -3.48
C ASN A 182 28.02 -18.67 -3.81
N LYS A 183 28.18 -18.10 -5.02
CA LYS A 183 27.37 -16.95 -5.45
C LYS A 183 25.89 -17.33 -5.50
N THR A 184 25.54 -18.42 -6.18
CA THR A 184 24.16 -18.91 -6.34
C THR A 184 23.50 -19.24 -5.00
N ALA A 185 24.24 -19.73 -4.01
CA ALA A 185 23.67 -20.06 -2.71
C ALA A 185 23.38 -18.85 -1.80
N LYS A 186 24.01 -17.69 -2.08
CA LYS A 186 24.06 -16.49 -1.22
C LYS A 186 22.79 -15.63 -1.22
N TRP A 187 21.66 -16.17 -1.66
CA TRP A 187 20.38 -15.47 -1.48
C TRP A 187 19.94 -15.56 -0.02
N ASP A 188 19.01 -14.71 0.41
CA ASP A 188 18.49 -14.67 1.78
C ASP A 188 16.96 -14.69 1.74
N CYS A 189 16.32 -15.45 2.64
CA CYS A 189 14.87 -15.54 2.78
C CYS A 189 14.30 -14.70 3.93
N LEU A 190 15.09 -14.44 4.99
CA LEU A 190 14.68 -13.63 6.15
C LEU A 190 15.56 -12.39 6.37
N ASN A 191 16.14 -11.84 5.30
CA ASN A 191 17.15 -10.77 5.37
C ASN A 191 16.72 -9.58 6.25
N GLY A 192 17.68 -8.95 6.95
CA GLY A 192 17.48 -7.66 7.62
C GLY A 192 17.53 -6.44 6.68
N ALA A 193 18.03 -6.60 5.44
CA ALA A 193 18.11 -5.54 4.43
C ALA A 193 16.97 -5.57 3.39
N ARG A 194 16.33 -6.72 3.19
CA ARG A 194 14.99 -6.76 2.59
C ARG A 194 14.04 -6.56 3.76
N HIS A 195 13.32 -5.45 3.80
CA HIS A 195 12.24 -5.33 4.79
C HIS A 195 11.40 -6.61 4.69
N THR A 196 11.05 -7.24 5.81
CA THR A 196 10.25 -8.48 5.87
C THR A 196 8.97 -8.43 5.05
N THR A 197 8.50 -7.24 4.69
CA THR A 197 7.53 -6.98 3.63
C THR A 197 7.88 -7.69 2.31
N SER A 198 9.12 -7.59 1.82
CA SER A 198 9.57 -8.30 0.62
C SER A 198 9.61 -9.82 0.80
N ALA A 199 9.88 -10.32 2.01
CA ALA A 199 9.79 -11.76 2.30
C ALA A 199 8.33 -12.24 2.23
N ARG A 200 7.39 -11.45 2.81
CA ARG A 200 5.94 -11.69 2.71
C ARG A 200 5.49 -11.77 1.26
N ASP A 201 5.98 -10.89 0.38
CA ASP A 201 5.58 -10.88 -1.03
C ASP A 201 6.08 -12.11 -1.79
N MET A 202 7.32 -12.54 -1.55
CA MET A 202 7.86 -13.78 -2.12
C MET A 202 7.13 -15.03 -1.60
N ILE A 203 6.81 -15.08 -0.30
CA ILE A 203 5.99 -16.14 0.29
C ILE A 203 4.60 -16.18 -0.35
N LYS A 204 3.96 -15.02 -0.52
CA LYS A 204 2.65 -14.92 -1.17
C LYS A 204 2.70 -15.44 -2.61
N ALA A 205 3.76 -15.11 -3.35
CA ALA A 205 3.95 -15.58 -4.73
C ALA A 205 4.13 -17.11 -4.80
N GLU A 206 4.99 -17.69 -3.96
CA GLU A 206 5.17 -19.15 -3.93
C GLU A 206 3.93 -19.87 -3.41
N ARG A 207 3.25 -19.35 -2.39
CA ARG A 207 1.98 -19.89 -1.89
C ARG A 207 0.92 -19.88 -2.98
N LYS A 208 0.78 -18.77 -3.71
CA LYS A 208 -0.14 -18.69 -4.84
C LYS A 208 0.20 -19.73 -5.92
N ALA A 209 1.48 -19.90 -6.27
CA ALA A 209 1.88 -20.89 -7.25
C ALA A 209 1.52 -22.33 -6.80
N VAL A 210 1.65 -22.64 -5.50
CA VAL A 210 1.25 -23.93 -4.93
C VAL A 210 -0.27 -24.12 -4.99
N VAL A 211 -1.05 -23.10 -4.62
CA VAL A 211 -2.53 -23.15 -4.70
C VAL A 211 -3.00 -23.33 -6.14
N ASP A 212 -2.50 -22.51 -7.07
CA ASP A 212 -2.86 -22.60 -8.50
C ASP A 212 -2.50 -23.98 -9.10
N TRP A 213 -1.36 -24.55 -8.67
CA TRP A 213 -0.95 -25.91 -9.07
C TRP A 213 -1.89 -26.99 -8.51
N HIS A 214 -2.31 -26.86 -7.26
CA HIS A 214 -3.26 -27.81 -6.65
C HIS A 214 -4.64 -27.73 -7.32
N GLU A 215 -5.14 -26.51 -7.57
CA GLU A 215 -6.42 -26.26 -8.25
C GLU A 215 -6.44 -26.77 -9.70
N SER A 216 -5.28 -26.81 -10.38
CA SER A 216 -5.15 -27.34 -11.75
C SER A 216 -4.98 -28.87 -11.82
N GLY A 217 -5.19 -29.59 -10.72
CA GLY A 217 -5.17 -31.06 -10.67
C GLY A 217 -3.84 -31.67 -10.24
N GLY A 218 -2.88 -30.85 -9.79
CA GLY A 218 -1.74 -31.20 -8.94
C GLY A 218 -1.04 -32.53 -9.24
N SER A 219 -0.04 -32.54 -10.13
CA SER A 219 0.88 -33.68 -10.28
C SER A 219 2.30 -33.35 -9.83
N GLU A 220 3.01 -34.31 -9.21
CA GLU A 220 4.37 -34.11 -8.68
C GLU A 220 5.35 -33.57 -9.74
N HIS A 221 5.20 -34.02 -11.00
CA HIS A 221 6.04 -33.58 -12.12
C HIS A 221 5.82 -32.12 -12.53
N THR A 222 4.66 -31.57 -12.20
CA THR A 222 4.27 -30.18 -12.53
C THR A 222 4.36 -29.25 -11.33
N ALA A 223 4.79 -29.75 -10.17
CA ALA A 223 4.85 -28.96 -8.95
C ALA A 223 5.79 -27.75 -9.13
N PRO A 224 5.39 -26.56 -8.66
CA PRO A 224 6.23 -25.37 -8.72
C PRO A 224 7.45 -25.54 -7.82
N GLY A 225 8.55 -24.88 -8.19
CA GLY A 225 9.66 -24.66 -7.27
C GLY A 225 9.23 -23.72 -6.15
N THR A 226 9.59 -24.07 -4.92
CA THR A 226 9.24 -23.32 -3.70
C THR A 226 10.48 -22.98 -2.87
N PRO A 227 11.55 -22.42 -3.48
CA PRO A 227 12.82 -22.27 -2.80
C PRO A 227 12.72 -21.41 -1.52
N PHE A 228 11.95 -20.31 -1.50
CA PHE A 228 11.78 -19.51 -0.29
C PHE A 228 11.13 -20.31 0.84
N LEU A 229 10.00 -20.98 0.56
CA LEU A 229 9.31 -21.79 1.55
C LEU A 229 10.18 -22.96 2.03
N ASP A 230 10.95 -23.58 1.13
CA ASP A 230 11.88 -24.67 1.46
C ASP A 230 13.00 -24.20 2.39
N ARG A 231 13.56 -23.01 2.15
CA ARG A 231 14.58 -22.44 3.03
C ARG A 231 14.01 -21.99 4.37
N ILE A 232 12.81 -21.42 4.38
CA ILE A 232 12.09 -21.09 5.62
C ILE A 232 11.87 -22.37 6.44
N GLN A 233 11.44 -23.48 5.83
CA GLN A 233 11.27 -24.74 6.54
C GLN A 233 12.59 -25.18 7.20
N ARG A 234 13.70 -25.17 6.46
CA ARG A 234 15.01 -25.57 7.02
C ARG A 234 15.51 -24.65 8.12
N LEU A 235 15.23 -23.35 8.02
CA LEU A 235 15.49 -22.41 9.10
C LEU A 235 14.67 -22.72 10.34
N CYS A 236 13.38 -23.00 10.16
CA CYS A 236 12.46 -23.39 11.22
C CYS A 236 12.92 -24.68 11.91
N ASP A 237 13.31 -25.69 11.13
CA ASP A 237 13.85 -26.95 11.65
C ASP A 237 15.10 -26.74 12.51
N LYS A 238 16.03 -25.88 12.06
CA LYS A 238 17.24 -25.54 12.83
C LYS A 238 16.94 -24.71 14.08
N ALA A 239 15.96 -23.82 14.01
CA ALA A 239 15.56 -22.95 15.11
C ALA A 239 14.64 -23.63 16.14
N GLY A 240 14.09 -24.80 15.82
CA GLY A 240 13.10 -25.48 16.68
C GLY A 240 11.75 -24.77 16.71
N VAL A 241 11.37 -24.08 15.63
CA VAL A 241 10.11 -23.35 15.47
C VAL A 241 9.30 -24.02 14.37
N THR A 242 7.96 -24.00 14.43
CA THR A 242 7.16 -24.52 13.32
C THR A 242 7.13 -23.52 12.16
N ARG A 243 7.05 -24.02 10.91
CA ARG A 243 6.91 -23.16 9.73
C ARG A 243 5.70 -22.25 9.82
N VAL A 244 4.55 -22.78 10.25
CA VAL A 244 3.30 -22.00 10.42
C VAL A 244 3.53 -20.79 11.32
N GLN A 245 4.13 -20.97 12.50
CA GLN A 245 4.43 -19.87 13.42
C GLN A 245 5.40 -18.84 12.79
N CYS A 246 6.42 -19.31 12.09
CA CYS A 246 7.36 -18.41 11.42
C CYS A 246 6.66 -17.57 10.33
N LEU A 247 5.78 -18.17 9.53
CA LEU A 247 5.00 -17.47 8.51
C LEU A 247 4.04 -16.44 9.14
N GLU A 248 3.41 -16.75 10.27
CA GLU A 248 2.60 -15.80 11.05
C GLU A 248 3.44 -14.62 11.53
N TRP A 249 4.63 -14.85 12.09
CA TRP A 249 5.53 -13.78 12.55
C TRP A 249 5.99 -12.88 11.40
N ILE A 250 6.28 -13.47 10.24
CA ILE A 250 6.62 -12.70 9.03
C ILE A 250 5.45 -11.82 8.60
N ASN A 251 4.23 -12.36 8.58
CA ASN A 251 3.03 -11.62 8.21
C ASN A 251 2.79 -10.45 9.17
N HIS A 252 2.74 -10.70 10.48
CA HIS A 252 2.49 -9.65 11.46
C HIS A 252 3.56 -8.56 11.49
N TYR A 253 4.83 -8.95 11.32
CA TYR A 253 5.91 -7.97 11.26
C TYR A 253 5.87 -7.16 9.96
N ALA A 254 5.49 -7.77 8.84
CA ALA A 254 5.27 -7.07 7.58
C ALA A 254 4.06 -6.14 7.62
N GLU A 255 2.94 -6.56 8.23
CA GLU A 255 1.75 -5.71 8.48
C GLU A 255 2.12 -4.49 9.32
N ARG A 256 2.82 -4.70 10.44
CA ARG A 256 3.34 -3.61 11.27
C ARG A 256 4.24 -2.68 10.46
N ASN A 257 5.14 -3.22 9.63
CA ASN A 257 6.01 -2.38 8.82
C ASN A 257 5.22 -1.57 7.79
N GLU A 258 4.25 -2.16 7.11
CA GLU A 258 3.38 -1.44 6.18
C GLU A 258 2.56 -0.35 6.88
N ALA A 259 2.08 -0.63 8.08
CA ALA A 259 1.23 0.30 8.84
C ALA A 259 2.03 1.40 9.55
N CYS A 260 3.27 1.13 9.97
CA CYS A 260 4.09 2.04 10.80
C CYS A 260 5.32 2.61 10.09
N HIS A 261 5.75 2.05 8.96
CA HIS A 261 6.86 2.55 8.16
C HIS A 261 6.39 2.96 6.78
N ASN A 262 6.24 4.28 6.59
CA ASN A 262 6.09 4.87 5.27
C ASN A 262 7.41 5.58 4.91
N PRO A 263 8.36 4.91 4.24
CA PRO A 263 9.62 5.55 3.87
C PRO A 263 9.35 6.72 2.90
N PRO A 264 10.16 7.78 2.94
CA PRO A 264 10.06 8.84 1.94
C PRO A 264 10.33 8.27 0.53
N PRO A 265 9.87 8.93 -0.54
CA PRO A 265 10.11 8.52 -1.93
C PRO A 265 11.57 8.12 -2.17
N GLN A 266 11.90 6.89 -2.58
CA GLN A 266 13.31 6.45 -2.74
C GLN A 266 13.72 6.41 -4.21
N VAL A 267 14.99 6.69 -4.52
CA VAL A 267 15.47 6.77 -5.92
C VAL A 267 15.13 5.53 -6.75
N HIS A 268 15.15 4.34 -6.14
CA HIS A 268 14.86 3.09 -6.83
C HIS A 268 13.41 2.94 -7.28
N THR A 269 12.46 3.56 -6.57
CA THR A 269 11.03 3.53 -6.92
C THR A 269 10.75 4.29 -8.21
N PHE A 270 11.61 5.27 -8.53
CA PHE A 270 11.49 6.13 -9.71
C PHE A 270 12.50 5.75 -10.80
N TRP A 271 13.02 4.52 -10.77
CA TRP A 271 13.85 4.02 -11.85
C TRP A 271 13.01 3.88 -13.13
N MET A 272 13.45 4.50 -14.22
CA MET A 272 12.73 4.50 -15.49
C MET A 272 12.66 3.09 -16.09
N LYS A 273 11.53 2.80 -16.74
CA LYS A 273 11.26 1.52 -17.40
C LYS A 273 11.19 1.68 -18.93
N ASN A 274 11.60 0.65 -19.66
CA ASN A 274 11.42 0.56 -21.11
C ASN A 274 9.95 0.25 -21.47
N ALA A 275 9.63 0.19 -22.76
CA ALA A 275 8.28 -0.11 -23.25
C ALA A 275 7.75 -1.51 -22.86
N ALA A 276 8.64 -2.44 -22.48
CA ALA A 276 8.29 -3.76 -21.97
C ALA A 276 8.08 -3.77 -20.44
N GLY A 277 8.22 -2.64 -19.75
CA GLY A 277 8.08 -2.53 -18.29
C GLY A 277 9.34 -2.93 -17.50
N GLU A 278 10.45 -3.19 -18.19
CA GLU A 278 11.72 -3.58 -17.59
C GLU A 278 12.54 -2.34 -17.25
N ASP A 279 13.32 -2.40 -16.18
CA ASP A 279 14.16 -1.28 -15.77
C ASP A 279 15.24 -0.96 -16.82
N LEU A 280 15.42 0.33 -17.11
CA LEU A 280 16.47 0.77 -18.04
C LEU A 280 17.86 0.39 -17.51
N GLN A 281 18.68 -0.16 -18.40
CA GLN A 281 20.06 -0.53 -18.11
C GLN A 281 20.98 0.69 -18.16
N VAL A 282 22.04 0.67 -17.35
CA VAL A 282 23.04 1.74 -17.27
C VAL A 282 24.42 1.14 -17.44
N ASP A 283 25.13 1.54 -18.50
CA ASP A 283 26.46 1.00 -18.81
C ASP A 283 27.53 1.39 -17.78
N ASN A 284 27.36 2.56 -17.14
CA ASN A 284 28.25 3.07 -16.10
C ASN A 284 27.43 3.55 -14.90
N PRO A 285 27.56 2.92 -13.71
CA PRO A 285 26.83 3.29 -12.50
C PRO A 285 26.87 4.78 -12.13
N LYS A 286 27.96 5.48 -12.46
CA LYS A 286 28.09 6.94 -12.24
C LYS A 286 27.06 7.78 -13.01
N ASN A 287 26.46 7.22 -14.05
CA ASN A 287 25.41 7.85 -14.85
C ASN A 287 24.01 7.40 -14.46
N ALA A 288 23.85 6.57 -13.42
CA ALA A 288 22.55 6.03 -13.00
C ALA A 288 21.52 7.12 -12.68
N TYR A 289 21.96 8.28 -12.20
CA TYR A 289 21.10 9.43 -11.96
C TYR A 289 20.32 9.91 -13.20
N ARG A 290 20.74 9.53 -14.42
CA ARG A 290 20.08 9.91 -15.68
C ARG A 290 18.86 9.06 -16.01
N VAL A 291 18.73 7.89 -15.39
CA VAL A 291 17.60 6.96 -15.58
C VAL A 291 16.63 6.99 -14.40
N ILE A 292 16.71 8.04 -13.57
CA ILE A 292 15.75 8.29 -12.50
C ILE A 292 14.75 9.34 -13.00
N ASP A 293 13.47 9.04 -12.84
CA ASP A 293 12.38 10.00 -13.07
C ASP A 293 12.25 10.97 -11.90
N TRP A 294 13.12 11.99 -11.88
CA TRP A 294 13.15 13.02 -10.85
C TRP A 294 11.85 13.84 -10.78
N ALA A 295 11.15 14.00 -11.92
CA ALA A 295 9.89 14.74 -11.95
C ALA A 295 8.80 13.97 -11.21
N SER A 296 8.68 12.67 -11.44
CA SER A 296 7.76 11.80 -10.69
C SER A 296 8.13 11.73 -9.20
N MET A 297 9.43 11.70 -8.87
CA MET A 297 9.88 11.75 -7.48
C MET A 297 9.48 13.07 -6.80
N LYS A 298 9.60 14.21 -7.50
CA LYS A 298 9.14 15.51 -6.99
C LYS A 298 7.62 15.53 -6.78
N ALA A 299 6.86 15.03 -7.75
CA ALA A 299 5.41 14.94 -7.65
C ALA A 299 4.98 14.11 -6.43
N ALA A 300 5.67 13.01 -6.13
CA ALA A 300 5.41 12.21 -4.93
C ALA A 300 5.65 13.00 -3.63
N VAL A 301 6.70 13.81 -3.56
CA VAL A 301 6.94 14.70 -2.41
C VAL A 301 5.84 15.76 -2.29
N ASP A 302 5.41 16.36 -3.41
CA ASP A 302 4.36 17.38 -3.41
C ASP A 302 2.99 16.81 -3.02
N ASN A 303 2.67 15.60 -3.46
CA ASN A 303 1.46 14.89 -3.06
C ASN A 303 1.45 14.65 -1.54
N PHE A 304 2.58 14.20 -0.97
CA PHE A 304 2.71 14.05 0.48
C PHE A 304 2.47 15.37 1.22
N LYS A 305 2.99 16.50 0.71
CA LYS A 305 2.73 17.82 1.28
C LYS A 305 1.24 18.20 1.21
N ALA A 306 0.56 17.88 0.11
CA ALA A 306 -0.88 18.12 -0.03
C ALA A 306 -1.70 17.29 0.96
N GLU A 307 -1.32 16.03 1.20
CA GLU A 307 -1.96 15.18 2.22
C GLU A 307 -1.81 15.76 3.63
N VAL A 308 -0.62 16.27 3.96
CA VAL A 308 -0.36 16.95 5.24
C VAL A 308 -1.23 18.20 5.38
N GLU A 309 -1.41 18.96 4.31
CA GLU A 309 -2.29 20.15 4.31
C GLU A 309 -3.76 19.79 4.54
N ASN A 310 -4.23 18.72 3.89
CA ASN A 310 -5.59 18.22 4.07
C ASN A 310 -5.83 17.81 5.53
N LYS A 311 -4.88 17.08 6.13
CA LYS A 311 -4.93 16.67 7.55
C LYS A 311 -4.86 17.85 8.53
N TYR A 312 -4.29 18.97 8.13
CA TYR A 312 -4.34 20.19 8.93
C TYR A 312 -5.70 20.87 8.81
N THR A 313 -6.20 20.97 7.57
CA THR A 313 -7.47 21.63 7.26
C THR A 313 -8.67 20.93 7.91
N ASP A 314 -8.61 19.59 8.01
CA ASP A 314 -9.65 18.79 8.68
C ASP A 314 -9.51 18.74 10.22
N GLY A 315 -8.48 19.37 10.79
CA GLY A 315 -8.22 19.43 12.23
C GLY A 315 -7.51 18.20 12.83
N SER A 316 -7.16 17.20 12.02
CA SER A 316 -6.45 15.98 12.48
C SER A 316 -4.99 16.22 12.84
N LEU A 317 -4.41 17.34 12.40
CA LEU A 317 -3.02 17.70 12.59
C LEU A 317 -2.90 19.10 13.19
N SER A 318 -2.09 19.27 14.23
CA SER A 318 -1.80 20.59 14.79
C SER A 318 -0.92 21.43 13.85
N GLU A 319 -1.02 22.76 13.94
CA GLU A 319 -0.21 23.70 13.16
C GLU A 319 1.31 23.46 13.36
N GLU A 320 1.72 23.19 14.60
CA GLU A 320 3.12 22.88 14.92
C GLU A 320 3.61 21.62 14.19
N ARG A 321 2.83 20.54 14.22
CA ARG A 321 3.17 19.29 13.54
C ARG A 321 3.17 19.46 12.03
N ARG A 322 2.16 20.13 11.47
CA ARG A 322 2.10 20.47 10.05
C ARG A 322 3.36 21.22 9.61
N THR A 323 3.73 22.28 10.32
CA THR A 323 4.91 23.09 10.00
C THR A 323 6.20 22.26 10.03
N CYS A 324 6.35 21.40 11.05
CA CYS A 324 7.49 20.50 11.15
C CYS A 324 7.57 19.53 9.96
N ILE A 325 6.46 18.86 9.61
CA ILE A 325 6.42 17.86 8.53
C ILE A 325 6.64 18.52 7.16
N MET A 326 6.04 19.68 6.91
CA MET A 326 6.26 20.45 5.68
C MET A 326 7.74 20.84 5.53
N GLY A 327 8.35 21.33 6.61
CA GLY A 327 9.78 21.63 6.65
C GLY A 327 10.66 20.41 6.40
N LEU A 328 10.29 19.24 6.95
CA LEU A 328 10.97 17.97 6.69
C LEU A 328 10.91 17.58 5.21
N ALA A 329 9.72 17.64 4.58
CA ALA A 329 9.54 17.33 3.17
C ALA A 329 10.37 18.26 2.26
N ASP A 330 10.44 19.56 2.60
CA ASP A 330 11.25 20.52 1.87
C ASP A 330 12.76 20.26 2.01
N HIS A 331 13.24 19.95 3.22
CA HIS A 331 14.64 19.58 3.44
C HIS A 331 14.99 18.27 2.75
N TYR A 332 14.08 17.31 2.78
CA TYR A 332 14.21 16.05 2.07
C TYR A 332 14.45 16.31 0.58
N TRP A 333 13.57 17.07 -0.08
CA TRP A 333 13.70 17.34 -1.52
C TRP A 333 14.95 18.15 -1.87
N LYS A 334 15.32 19.15 -1.06
CA LYS A 334 16.57 19.92 -1.25
C LYS A 334 17.83 19.06 -1.18
N SER A 335 17.77 17.92 -0.49
CA SER A 335 18.88 16.95 -0.49
C SER A 335 19.04 16.28 -1.85
N TYR A 336 17.98 16.20 -2.66
CA TYR A 336 17.99 15.57 -3.97
C TYR A 336 18.13 16.54 -5.15
N SER A 337 17.64 17.78 -5.02
CA SER A 337 17.65 18.75 -6.12
C SER A 337 18.12 20.15 -5.70
N ILE A 338 18.96 20.76 -6.55
CA ILE A 338 19.43 22.15 -6.37
C ILE A 338 18.52 23.19 -7.08
N GLY A 339 17.44 22.75 -7.73
CA GLY A 339 16.58 23.59 -8.54
C GLY A 339 16.15 22.87 -9.82
N THR A 340 15.59 23.63 -10.76
CA THR A 340 15.21 23.12 -12.08
C THR A 340 16.12 23.68 -13.17
N ASP A 341 16.32 22.91 -14.23
CA ASP A 341 16.96 23.38 -15.46
C ASP A 341 16.01 24.28 -16.27
N GLU A 342 16.47 24.78 -17.42
CA GLU A 342 15.69 25.64 -18.32
C GLU A 342 14.43 24.95 -18.89
N ALA A 343 14.42 23.61 -18.92
CA ALA A 343 13.28 22.80 -19.35
C ALA A 343 12.32 22.47 -18.19
N GLY A 344 12.61 22.93 -16.97
CA GLY A 344 11.80 22.67 -15.78
C GLY A 344 12.10 21.33 -15.10
N ASN A 345 13.13 20.59 -15.54
CA ASN A 345 13.48 19.31 -14.94
C ASN A 345 14.31 19.52 -13.67
N PRO A 346 14.09 18.73 -12.61
CA PRO A 346 14.94 18.78 -11.43
C PRO A 346 16.42 18.51 -11.75
N VAL A 347 17.30 19.40 -11.27
CA VAL A 347 18.75 19.20 -11.36
C VAL A 347 19.22 18.45 -10.12
N PRO A 348 19.79 17.23 -10.26
CA PRO A 348 20.17 16.40 -9.12
C PRO A 348 21.41 16.94 -8.40
N THR A 349 21.39 16.88 -7.07
CA THR A 349 22.55 17.15 -6.20
C THR A 349 23.61 16.05 -6.34
N ASP A 350 24.80 16.25 -5.78
CA ASP A 350 25.81 15.18 -5.71
C ASP A 350 25.39 14.05 -4.77
N PHE A 351 24.58 14.34 -3.75
CA PHE A 351 23.96 13.31 -2.90
C PHE A 351 23.02 12.43 -3.73
N ALA A 352 22.12 13.02 -4.52
CA ALA A 352 21.21 12.29 -5.41
C ALA A 352 21.94 11.40 -6.41
N LYS A 353 23.03 11.92 -7.00
CA LYS A 353 23.87 11.15 -7.93
C LYS A 353 24.52 9.96 -7.25
N ARG A 354 25.03 10.15 -6.03
CA ARG A 354 25.64 9.08 -5.24
C ARG A 354 24.62 8.01 -4.86
N GLU A 355 23.43 8.39 -4.37
CA GLU A 355 22.35 7.44 -4.06
C GLU A 355 21.96 6.60 -5.29
N ALA A 356 21.86 7.23 -6.47
CA ALA A 356 21.58 6.51 -7.71
C ALA A 356 22.73 5.56 -8.12
N GLU A 357 23.99 6.00 -7.98
CA GLU A 357 25.18 5.19 -8.22
C GLU A 357 25.25 3.99 -7.26
N ASP A 358 25.05 4.22 -5.97
CA ASP A 358 25.07 3.20 -4.92
C ASP A 358 23.97 2.16 -5.16
N PHE A 359 22.78 2.60 -5.56
CA PHE A 359 21.71 1.68 -5.93
C PHE A 359 22.04 0.88 -7.19
N ALA A 360 22.61 1.51 -8.23
CA ALA A 360 23.04 0.81 -9.45
C ALA A 360 24.14 -0.23 -9.18
N ASN A 361 25.13 0.12 -8.35
CA ASN A 361 26.15 -0.80 -7.87
C ASN A 361 25.54 -1.92 -7.02
N GLY A 362 24.63 -1.58 -6.12
CA GLY A 362 23.89 -2.53 -5.30
C GLY A 362 23.04 -3.51 -6.11
N ARG A 363 22.49 -3.11 -7.27
CA ARG A 363 21.85 -4.04 -8.22
C ARG A 363 22.83 -5.01 -8.85
N ALA A 364 24.00 -4.52 -9.28
CA ALA A 364 25.05 -5.37 -9.85
C ALA A 364 25.60 -6.37 -8.81
N GLU A 365 25.57 -6.00 -7.53
CA GLU A 365 26.02 -6.80 -6.39
C GLU A 365 24.88 -7.50 -5.65
N ALA A 366 23.63 -7.38 -6.11
CA ALA A 366 22.47 -7.88 -5.41
C ALA A 366 22.61 -9.39 -5.15
N ASN A 367 22.14 -9.82 -3.97
CA ASN A 367 21.95 -11.23 -3.71
C ASN A 367 21.14 -11.82 -4.87
N PRO A 368 21.58 -12.96 -5.43
CA PRO A 368 20.85 -13.55 -6.55
C PRO A 368 19.42 -13.86 -6.14
N ASP A 369 18.52 -13.91 -7.12
CA ASP A 369 17.21 -14.49 -6.91
C ASP A 369 17.35 -15.98 -6.57
N PRO A 370 16.39 -16.55 -5.81
CA PRO A 370 16.43 -17.97 -5.57
C PRO A 370 16.35 -18.72 -6.91
N PRO A 371 17.12 -19.80 -7.07
CA PRO A 371 17.03 -20.62 -8.26
C PRO A 371 15.66 -21.33 -8.35
N HIS A 372 14.97 -21.17 -9.48
CA HIS A 372 13.62 -21.69 -9.70
C HIS A 372 13.48 -23.22 -9.57
N ASP A 373 14.48 -23.98 -10.01
CA ASP A 373 14.45 -25.46 -9.97
C ASP A 373 15.24 -26.04 -8.79
N TYR A 374 15.51 -25.22 -7.77
CA TYR A 374 16.25 -25.66 -6.58
C TYR A 374 15.35 -26.42 -5.61
N LEU A 375 15.78 -27.63 -5.23
CA LEU A 375 15.03 -28.55 -4.35
C LEU A 375 13.58 -28.77 -4.78
N LYS A 376 13.32 -28.79 -6.11
CA LYS A 376 12.02 -29.09 -6.72
C LYS A 376 11.59 -30.56 -6.55
N LYS A 377 11.58 -31.03 -5.31
CA LYS A 377 11.07 -32.32 -4.86
C LYS A 377 9.80 -32.03 -4.08
N TYR A 378 8.68 -32.05 -4.77
CA TYR A 378 7.39 -32.13 -4.10
C TYR A 378 7.17 -33.57 -3.64
N HIS A 379 6.51 -33.72 -2.50
CA HIS A 379 5.94 -34.98 -2.02
C HIS A 379 4.59 -34.65 -1.40
N VAL A 380 3.64 -35.58 -1.49
CA VAL A 380 2.33 -35.44 -0.85
C VAL A 380 2.52 -35.06 0.62
N GLY A 381 1.81 -34.03 1.09
CA GLY A 381 1.94 -33.52 2.45
C GLY A 381 2.88 -32.32 2.62
N LYS A 382 3.73 -32.01 1.63
CA LYS A 382 4.80 -31.00 1.79
C LYS A 382 4.27 -29.60 2.12
N TRP A 383 3.14 -29.22 1.53
CA TRP A 383 2.55 -27.88 1.59
C TRP A 383 1.08 -27.87 2.03
N ASP A 384 0.61 -28.94 2.65
CA ASP A 384 -0.81 -29.09 3.01
C ASP A 384 -1.27 -28.05 4.05
N ASP A 385 -0.35 -27.50 4.85
CA ASP A 385 -0.57 -26.38 5.77
C ASP A 385 -0.76 -25.03 5.06
N LEU A 386 -0.47 -24.94 3.76
CA LEU A 386 -0.60 -23.72 2.95
C LEU A 386 -1.89 -23.67 2.11
N LEU A 387 -2.54 -24.83 1.91
CA LEU A 387 -3.72 -25.02 1.06
C LEU A 387 -5.02 -24.58 1.73
#